data_AF-A0A7X7PTJ0-F1
#
_entry.id   AF-A0A7X7PTJ0-F1
#
_cell.length_a   1.000
_cell.length_b   1.000
_cell.length_c   1.000
_cell.angle_alpha   90.00
_cell.angle_beta   90.00
_cell.angle_gamma   90.00
#
_symmetry.space_group_name_H-M   'P 1'
#
loop_
_entity.id
_entity.type
_entity.pdbx_description
1 polymer ?
#
loop_
_entity_poly.entity_id
_entity_poly.type
_entity_poly.pdbx_seq_one_letter_code
_entity_poly.pdbx_strand_id
1 'polypeptide(L)'
;ARKDTKALSHMAAAAGTDLAGFNGMLATTKMFWTPAEAYAFTTSENLIKTMDLVRRFSFEHGLLGEGASSPDAVGMAFPGGKTLGSTRNIKMRFDPTYTKMAMDGKL
;
A
#
# COMPACT_ATOMS: atom_id res chain seq x y z
N ALA A 1 -16.08 3.96 7.06
CA ALA A 1 -15.12 3.64 8.14
C ALA A 1 -15.66 4.12 9.47
N ARG A 2 -15.92 3.20 10.41
CA ARG A 2 -16.42 3.57 11.73
C ARG A 2 -15.26 4.17 12.53
N LYS A 3 -15.41 5.45 12.91
CA LYS A 3 -14.52 6.18 13.83
C LYS A 3 -14.71 5.64 15.24
N ASP A 4 -14.30 4.40 15.48
CA ASP A 4 -14.31 3.83 16.83
C ASP A 4 -13.29 4.59 17.68
N THR A 5 -13.80 5.46 18.54
CA THR A 5 -12.97 6.31 19.41
C THR A 5 -12.03 5.49 20.29
N LYS A 6 -12.44 4.30 20.75
CA LYS A 6 -11.57 3.46 21.59
C LYS A 6 -10.41 2.92 20.76
N ALA A 7 -10.70 2.37 19.58
CA ALA A 7 -9.66 1.89 18.68
C ALA A 7 -8.71 3.03 18.25
N LEU A 8 -9.26 4.21 17.91
CA LEU A 8 -8.49 5.39 17.52
C LEU A 8 -7.59 5.90 18.66
N SER A 9 -8.09 5.92 19.90
CA SER A 9 -7.27 6.32 21.05
C SER A 9 -6.13 5.33 21.34
N HIS A 10 -6.35 4.03 21.16
CA HIS A 10 -5.27 3.04 21.28
C HIS A 10 -4.21 3.22 20.19
N MET A 11 -4.63 3.43 18.94
CA MET A 11 -3.69 3.70 17.84
C MET A 11 -2.95 5.03 18.03
N ALA A 12 -3.63 6.06 18.53
CA ALA A 12 -3.03 7.35 18.86
C ALA A 12 -1.89 7.19 19.88
N ALA A 13 -2.15 6.50 20.99
CA ALA A 13 -1.14 6.24 22.01
C ALA A 13 0.05 5.44 21.45
N ALA A 14 -0.20 4.41 20.62
CA ALA A 14 0.86 3.63 19.97
C ALA A 14 1.68 4.46 18.97
N ALA A 15 1.07 5.45 18.34
CA ALA A 15 1.73 6.41 17.45
C ALA A 15 2.40 7.58 18.22
N GLY A 16 2.41 7.56 19.56
CA GLY A 16 3.03 8.60 20.38
C GLY A 16 2.28 9.93 20.40
N THR A 17 0.97 9.91 20.18
CA THR A 17 0.12 11.11 20.13
C THR A 17 -1.21 10.91 20.89
N ASP A 18 -2.08 11.93 20.88
CA ASP A 18 -3.44 11.84 21.37
C ASP A 18 -4.46 11.67 20.22
N LEU A 19 -5.74 11.53 20.58
CA LEU A 19 -6.80 11.34 19.60
C LEU A 19 -6.91 12.49 18.59
N ALA A 20 -6.65 13.73 19.02
CA ALA A 20 -6.71 14.88 18.13
C ALA A 20 -5.56 14.86 17.11
N GLY A 21 -4.34 14.60 17.59
CA GLY A 21 -3.16 14.44 16.74
C GLY A 21 -3.29 13.28 15.75
N PHE A 22 -3.78 12.13 16.20
CA PHE A 22 -4.00 10.97 15.33
C PHE A 22 -5.08 11.24 14.27
N ASN A 23 -6.19 11.90 14.65
CA ASN A 23 -7.19 12.33 13.67
C ASN A 23 -6.61 13.34 12.67
N GLY A 24 -5.70 14.22 13.10
CA GLY A 24 -4.95 15.11 12.22
C GLY A 24 -4.12 14.35 11.18
N MET A 25 -3.39 13.31 11.60
CA MET A 25 -2.63 12.44 10.68
C MET A 25 -3.54 11.68 9.70
N LEU A 26 -4.68 11.18 10.17
CA LEU A 26 -5.65 10.51 9.29
C LEU A 26 -6.27 11.47 8.27
N ALA A 27 -6.45 12.75 8.63
CA ALA A 27 -6.99 13.75 7.72
C ALA A 27 -6.02 14.11 6.58
N THR A 28 -4.71 13.97 6.79
CA THR A 28 -3.68 14.25 5.77
C THR A 28 -3.29 13.01 4.97
N THR A 29 -3.76 11.83 5.36
CA THR A 29 -3.43 10.55 4.72
C THR A 29 -4.58 10.10 3.82
N LYS A 30 -4.28 9.71 2.57
CA LYS A 30 -5.30 9.09 1.70
C LYS A 30 -5.61 7.68 2.20
N MET A 31 -6.64 7.60 3.02
CA MET A 31 -7.20 6.33 3.49
C MET A 31 -8.14 5.76 2.43
N PHE A 32 -8.12 4.43 2.27
CA PHE A 32 -9.06 3.69 1.43
C PHE A 32 -10.25 3.23 2.28
N TRP A 33 -11.14 4.17 2.64
CA TRP A 33 -12.20 3.94 3.61
C TRP A 33 -13.31 2.99 3.15
N THR A 34 -13.43 2.82 1.83
CA THR A 34 -14.39 1.91 1.21
C THR A 34 -13.69 0.85 0.38
N PRO A 35 -14.25 -0.37 0.28
CA PRO A 35 -13.73 -1.40 -0.62
C PRO A 35 -13.62 -0.92 -2.07
N ALA A 36 -14.58 -0.12 -2.53
CA ALA A 36 -14.60 0.45 -3.88
C ALA A 36 -13.38 1.35 -4.15
N GLU A 37 -13.00 2.23 -3.21
CA GLU A 37 -11.80 3.05 -3.33
C GLU A 37 -10.52 2.21 -3.39
N ALA A 38 -10.41 1.21 -2.51
CA ALA A 38 -9.25 0.31 -2.47
C ALA A 38 -9.12 -0.50 -3.77
N TYR A 39 -10.23 -1.02 -4.28
CA TYR A 39 -10.29 -1.78 -5.52
C TYR A 39 -9.92 -0.92 -6.72
N ALA A 40 -10.49 0.29 -6.83
CA ALA A 40 -10.18 1.23 -7.90
C ALA A 40 -8.69 1.60 -7.92
N PHE A 41 -8.08 1.85 -6.75
CA PHE A 41 -6.64 2.13 -6.67
C PHE A 41 -5.80 0.92 -7.09
N THR A 42 -6.10 -0.26 -6.53
CA THR A 42 -5.30 -1.48 -6.76
C THR A 42 -5.32 -1.91 -8.23
N THR A 43 -6.43 -1.64 -8.93
CA THR A 43 -6.59 -1.95 -10.36
C THR A 43 -6.20 -0.81 -11.30
N SER A 44 -5.80 0.34 -10.77
CA SER A 44 -5.41 1.49 -11.57
C SER A 44 -4.07 1.29 -12.28
N GLU A 45 -3.93 1.86 -13.48
CA GLU A 45 -2.63 1.90 -14.16
C GLU A 45 -1.60 2.76 -13.42
N ASN A 46 -2.09 3.74 -12.66
CA ASN A 46 -1.24 4.63 -11.86
C ASN A 46 -0.45 3.87 -10.80
N LEU A 47 -1.00 2.78 -10.25
CA LEU A 47 -0.28 1.97 -9.26
C LEU A 47 1.07 1.47 -9.78
N ILE A 48 1.11 0.97 -11.02
CA ILE A 48 2.36 0.47 -11.63
C ILE A 48 3.34 1.61 -11.83
N LYS A 49 2.87 2.77 -12.32
CA LYS A 49 3.71 3.97 -12.49
C LYS A 49 4.30 4.42 -11.15
N THR A 50 3.49 4.47 -10.10
CA THR A 50 3.94 4.84 -8.75
C THR A 50 4.97 3.85 -8.22
N MET A 51 4.74 2.54 -8.37
CA MET A 51 5.72 1.54 -7.91
C MET A 51 7.01 1.53 -8.73
N ASP A 52 6.97 1.92 -10.01
CA ASP A 52 8.19 2.15 -10.80
C ASP A 52 9.02 3.31 -10.25
N LEU A 53 8.38 4.40 -9.83
CA LEU A 53 9.07 5.50 -9.16
C LEU A 53 9.65 5.07 -7.82
N VAL A 54 8.87 4.36 -7.00
CA VAL A 54 9.31 3.87 -5.68
C VAL A 54 10.53 2.96 -5.81
N ARG A 55 10.50 1.94 -6.68
CA ARG A 55 11.63 1.00 -6.80
C ARG A 55 12.91 1.69 -7.30
N ARG A 56 12.79 2.68 -8.19
CA ARG A 56 13.92 3.46 -8.71
C ARG A 56 14.51 4.35 -7.61
N PHE A 57 13.66 5.10 -6.92
CA PHE A 57 14.06 5.92 -5.78
C PHE A 57 14.74 5.08 -4.69
N SER A 58 14.14 3.95 -4.31
CA SER A 58 14.71 3.05 -3.32
C SER A 58 16.07 2.50 -3.76
N PHE A 59 16.27 2.21 -5.05
CA PHE A 59 17.57 1.78 -5.55
C PHE A 59 18.61 2.91 -5.51
N GLU A 60 18.25 4.09 -6.01
CA GLU A 60 19.12 5.27 -6.04
C GLU A 60 19.63 5.65 -4.64
N HIS A 61 18.80 5.43 -3.62
CA HIS A 61 19.14 5.70 -2.22
C HIS A 61 19.57 4.47 -1.42
N GLY A 62 19.83 3.32 -2.05
CA GLY A 62 20.36 2.13 -1.38
C GLY A 62 19.38 1.45 -0.39
N LEU A 63 18.09 1.71 -0.51
CA LEU A 63 17.03 1.22 0.39
C LEU A 63 16.52 -0.19 0.03
N LEU A 64 17.00 -0.79 -1.06
CA LEU A 64 16.63 -2.16 -1.47
C LEU A 64 17.47 -3.25 -0.77
N GLY A 65 18.29 -2.87 0.20
CA GLY A 65 19.19 -3.75 0.94
C GLY A 65 20.62 -3.72 0.43
N GLU A 66 21.55 -4.15 1.27
CA GLU A 66 22.97 -4.22 0.93
C GLU A 66 23.19 -5.17 -0.27
N GLY A 67 23.88 -4.69 -1.30
CA GLY A 67 24.22 -5.48 -2.48
C GLY A 67 23.14 -5.56 -3.57
N ALA A 68 22.05 -4.80 -3.47
CA ALA A 68 21.14 -4.63 -4.59
C ALA A 68 21.89 -3.99 -5.77
N SER A 69 22.04 -4.74 -6.87
CA SER A 69 22.75 -4.28 -8.08
C SER A 69 21.84 -3.71 -9.16
N SER A 70 20.52 -3.72 -8.92
CA SER A 70 19.50 -3.23 -9.85
C SER A 70 18.23 -2.80 -9.10
N PRO A 71 17.46 -1.83 -9.63
CA PRO A 71 16.11 -1.52 -9.15
C PRO A 71 15.10 -2.67 -9.36
N ASP A 72 15.52 -3.77 -10.00
CA ASP A 72 14.74 -4.99 -10.18
C ASP A 72 15.01 -6.06 -9.11
N ALA A 73 15.88 -5.78 -8.12
CA ALA A 73 16.23 -6.75 -7.07
C ALA A 73 14.99 -7.32 -6.34
N VAL A 74 13.96 -6.49 -6.16
CA VAL A 74 12.66 -6.87 -5.60
C VAL A 74 11.63 -7.00 -6.71
N GLY A 75 10.97 -8.16 -6.78
CA GLY A 75 9.84 -8.39 -7.67
C GLY A 75 8.50 -7.94 -7.08
N MET A 76 7.67 -7.34 -7.92
CA MET A 76 6.31 -6.90 -7.61
C MET A 76 5.33 -7.47 -8.63
N ALA A 77 4.22 -8.03 -8.15
CA ALA A 77 3.12 -8.51 -8.98
C ALA A 77 1.87 -7.63 -8.83
N PHE A 78 1.20 -7.38 -9.95
CA PHE A 78 0.04 -6.50 -10.08
C PHE A 78 -1.13 -7.25 -10.73
N PRO A 79 -2.35 -6.68 -10.68
CA PRO A 79 -3.50 -7.27 -11.36
C PRO A 79 -3.26 -7.46 -12.86
N GLY A 80 -3.92 -8.47 -13.44
CA GLY A 80 -3.81 -8.78 -14.86
C GLY A 80 -2.47 -9.41 -15.27
N GLY A 81 -1.72 -9.99 -14.33
CA GLY A 81 -0.46 -10.68 -14.60
C GLY A 81 0.73 -9.76 -14.88
N LYS A 82 0.58 -8.44 -14.65
CA LYS A 82 1.65 -7.46 -14.83
C LYS A 82 2.67 -7.57 -13.70
N THR A 83 3.95 -7.33 -13.99
CA THR A 83 5.04 -7.38 -13.01
C THR A 83 6.04 -6.25 -13.20
N LEU A 84 6.68 -5.83 -12.12
CA LEU A 84 7.91 -5.02 -12.13
C LEU A 84 8.99 -5.74 -11.34
N GLY A 85 10.26 -5.53 -11.71
CA GLY A 85 11.40 -6.17 -11.07
C GLY A 85 11.52 -7.67 -11.36
N SER A 86 12.21 -8.40 -10.49
CA SER A 86 12.52 -9.82 -10.68
C SER A 86 11.31 -10.73 -10.46
N THR A 87 10.80 -11.35 -11.54
CA THR A 87 9.74 -12.37 -11.46
C THR A 87 10.15 -13.62 -10.69
N ARG A 88 11.46 -13.86 -10.54
CA ARG A 88 12.02 -14.94 -9.71
C ARG A 88 12.08 -14.58 -8.22
N ASN A 89 11.80 -13.33 -7.85
CA ASN A 89 11.88 -12.85 -6.47
C ASN A 89 10.71 -11.93 -6.09
N ILE A 90 9.47 -12.37 -6.32
CA ILE A 90 8.28 -11.59 -5.96
C ILE A 90 8.12 -11.51 -4.43
N LYS A 91 8.32 -10.32 -3.86
CA LYS A 91 8.13 -10.03 -2.42
C LYS A 91 6.87 -9.22 -2.14
N MET A 92 6.38 -8.45 -3.10
CA MET A 92 5.19 -7.61 -2.93
C MET A 92 4.13 -7.96 -3.98
N ARG A 93 2.86 -8.03 -3.56
CA ARG A 93 1.73 -8.43 -4.40
C ARG A 93 0.56 -7.47 -4.18
N PHE A 94 0.09 -6.88 -5.27
CA PHE A 94 -1.14 -6.11 -5.31
C PHE A 94 -2.24 -7.00 -5.85
N ASP A 95 -2.97 -7.65 -4.93
CA ASP A 95 -4.05 -8.57 -5.24
C ASP A 95 -5.40 -7.91 -4.92
N PRO A 96 -6.26 -7.65 -5.93
CA PRO A 96 -7.54 -6.99 -5.72
C PRO A 96 -8.66 -7.97 -5.37
N THR A 97 -8.37 -9.28 -5.21
CA THR A 97 -9.38 -10.33 -5.00
C THR A 97 -10.22 -10.03 -3.77
N TYR A 98 -9.61 -9.75 -2.62
CA TYR A 98 -10.34 -9.52 -1.38
C TYR A 98 -11.05 -8.17 -1.35
N THR A 99 -10.45 -7.12 -1.93
CA THR A 99 -11.13 -5.81 -2.03
C THR A 99 -12.32 -5.88 -2.98
N LYS A 100 -12.23 -6.69 -4.05
CA LYS A 100 -13.36 -7.01 -4.93
C LYS A 100 -14.45 -7.77 -4.18
N MET A 101 -14.09 -8.81 -3.43
CA MET A 101 -15.07 -9.57 -2.62
C MET A 101 -15.80 -8.66 -1.62
N ALA A 102 -15.08 -7.77 -0.93
CA ALA A 102 -15.67 -6.82 -0.01
C ALA A 102 -16.55 -5.77 -0.72
N MET A 103 -16.15 -5.31 -1.91
CA MET A 103 -16.95 -4.42 -2.74
C MET A 103 -18.25 -5.09 -3.21
N ASP A 104 -18.18 -6.39 -3.50
CA ASP A 104 -19.32 -7.21 -3.93
C ASP A 104 -20.19 -7.69 -2.75
N GLY A 105 -19.87 -7.32 -1.51
CA GLY A 105 -20.61 -7.73 -0.31
C GLY A 105 -20.47 -9.21 0.05
N LYS A 106 -19.36 -9.84 -0.35
CA LYS A 106 -19.06 -11.27 -0.13
C LYS A 106 -18.09 -11.54 1.02
N LEU A 107 -17.76 -10.50 1.81
CA LEU A 107 -16.91 -10.53 3.00
C LEU A 107 -17.60 -9.79 4.15
#